data_AF-A0A800K6A0-F1
#
_entry.id   AF-A0A800K6A0-F1
#
_cell.length_a   1.000
_cell.length_b   1.000
_cell.length_c   1.000
_cell.angle_alpha   90.00
_cell.angle_beta   90.00
_cell.angle_gamma   90.00
#
_symmetry.space_group_name_H-M   'P 1'
#
loop_
_entity.id
_entity.type
_entity.pdbx_description
1 polymer ?
#
loop_
_entity_poly.entity_id
_entity_poly.type
_entity_poly.pdbx_seq_one_letter_code
_entity_poly.pdbx_strand_id
1 'polypeptide(L)'
;MAMTHRVYFLLAGLLALAPVGPLCAQVAPGGSSVVGVGLALRQADGVKRVLMVGAHPDDEDTGLLAALARGMGVETAYLSLTRGDGGQNLIGPELGERLGIIRTGELEAARRLDGARQFFTRAYDYGFSKSADEAFSHWPGAEVLRDVVSVIRTFRPQVIVSVWSGTTRDGHGQHQASGILTTEAFDAAADPDRFTDLPGLASQPWRTDKLYQSVRFRGPTSVEAPVNVPTGTFDPLLGRSLFQLAMESRSQHRSQGMGAGQGLGERTSGLVLFQSRVDEFPGDDGIFSGVDTTLVGLTEGLPLEAVGPVRDRLEAYRAAVHDAEASLDALRPDRAVAPLSRAYRNLEATMGLIRDVGDPGAALAEALAIRAALVRSAILDASSVVVDVRADDDLVVAGEDVNLEVQVWNGGPFRIDGVVVRSVGGEPDVALPAELLEQEAEPVATLLPSHIGIWFSAVEDDAYLVIAPTPEAAATSIESYREPGVVVGDRLPEPLTAV
;
A
#
# COMPACT_ATOMS: atom_id res chain seq x y z
N MET A 1 32.69 85.28 -10.30
CA MET A 1 32.07 84.67 -11.49
C MET A 1 32.00 83.17 -11.24
N ALA A 2 30.78 82.62 -11.28
CA ALA A 2 30.40 81.20 -11.37
C ALA A 2 30.88 80.18 -10.30
N MET A 3 29.89 79.79 -9.47
CA MET A 3 29.70 78.54 -8.74
C MET A 3 30.39 77.28 -9.30
N THR A 4 31.00 76.50 -8.40
CA THR A 4 30.99 75.03 -8.47
C THR A 4 30.61 74.47 -7.10
N HIS A 5 29.42 73.88 -7.03
CA HIS A 5 29.01 72.94 -5.99
C HIS A 5 29.00 71.54 -6.61
N ARG A 6 29.16 70.56 -5.71
CA ARG A 6 28.73 69.14 -5.81
C ARG A 6 29.81 68.17 -6.31
N VAL A 7 29.93 66.94 -5.80
CA VAL A 7 29.29 66.21 -4.69
C VAL A 7 30.17 64.95 -4.53
N TYR A 8 30.42 64.50 -3.30
CA TYR A 8 30.95 63.17 -3.03
C TYR A 8 29.92 62.12 -3.47
N PHE A 9 30.29 61.14 -4.29
CA PHE A 9 29.56 59.87 -4.35
C PHE A 9 30.49 58.73 -3.96
N LEU A 10 30.27 58.25 -2.74
CA LEU A 10 30.73 56.97 -2.23
C LEU A 10 30.28 55.85 -3.16
N LEU A 11 31.22 55.02 -3.61
CA LEU A 11 30.96 53.66 -4.04
C LEU A 11 30.57 52.84 -2.80
N ALA A 12 29.29 52.82 -2.45
CA ALA A 12 28.71 51.78 -1.61
C ALA A 12 28.12 50.73 -2.55
N GLY A 13 28.84 49.62 -2.74
CA GLY A 13 28.31 48.45 -3.41
C GLY A 13 27.12 47.91 -2.62
N LEU A 14 25.91 48.20 -3.08
CA LEU A 14 24.72 47.45 -2.70
C LEU A 14 24.89 46.03 -3.26
N LEU A 15 25.39 45.11 -2.43
CA LEU A 15 24.91 43.73 -2.51
C LEU A 15 23.43 43.80 -2.11
N ALA A 16 22.56 43.85 -3.11
CA ALA A 16 21.16 43.54 -2.92
C ALA A 16 21.09 42.08 -2.45
N LEU A 17 21.00 41.87 -1.13
CA LEU A 17 20.38 40.67 -0.60
C LEU A 17 18.94 40.70 -1.11
N ALA A 18 18.69 40.03 -2.23
CA ALA A 18 17.34 39.59 -2.54
C ALA A 18 16.84 38.80 -1.31
N PRO A 19 15.59 39.01 -0.86
CA PRO A 19 15.02 38.16 0.17
C PRO A 19 15.00 36.75 -0.39
N VAL A 20 15.95 35.93 0.05
CA VAL A 20 15.88 34.48 -0.14
C VAL A 20 14.72 34.08 0.75
N GLY A 21 13.54 33.90 0.14
CA GLY A 21 12.42 33.26 0.82
C GLY A 21 12.88 31.93 1.41
N PRO A 22 12.21 31.42 2.46
CA PRO A 22 12.56 30.12 3.00
C PRO A 22 12.61 29.11 1.85
N LEU A 23 13.73 28.41 1.71
CA LEU A 23 13.85 27.28 0.80
C LEU A 23 12.92 26.21 1.36
N CYS A 24 11.68 26.14 0.85
CA CYS A 24 10.78 25.05 1.16
C CYS A 24 11.48 23.73 0.79
N ALA A 25 11.41 22.73 1.67
CA ALA A 25 11.98 21.43 1.39
C ALA A 25 11.30 20.86 0.14
N GLN A 26 12.04 20.77 -0.97
CA GLN A 26 11.51 20.16 -2.19
C GLN A 26 11.78 18.65 -2.12
N VAL A 27 10.70 17.88 -1.99
CA VAL A 27 10.77 16.44 -2.30
C VAL A 27 10.89 16.32 -3.81
N ALA A 28 11.85 15.52 -4.28
CA ALA A 28 11.97 15.27 -5.71
C ALA A 28 10.69 14.58 -6.22
N PRO A 29 10.19 14.93 -7.42
CA PRO A 29 9.03 14.26 -8.01
C PRO A 29 9.24 12.74 -8.01
N GLY A 30 8.21 12.00 -7.63
CA GLY A 30 8.21 10.54 -7.77
C GLY A 30 8.37 10.18 -9.25
N GLY A 31 9.51 9.64 -9.65
CA GLY A 31 9.72 9.20 -11.03
C GLY A 31 8.92 7.94 -11.34
N SER A 32 8.56 7.75 -12.62
CA SER A 32 8.06 6.46 -13.10
C SER A 32 9.19 5.43 -13.02
N SER A 33 8.91 4.21 -12.53
CA SER A 33 9.96 3.20 -12.42
C SER A 33 9.54 1.82 -12.91
N VAL A 34 10.41 1.17 -13.69
CA VAL A 34 10.27 -0.26 -14.04
C VAL A 34 10.20 -1.15 -12.79
N VAL A 35 10.83 -0.71 -11.70
CA VAL A 35 10.75 -1.36 -10.38
C VAL A 35 9.32 -1.34 -9.85
N GLY A 36 8.64 -0.18 -9.93
CA GLY A 36 7.22 -0.02 -9.59
C GLY A 36 6.33 -0.98 -10.38
N VAL A 37 6.51 -1.03 -11.71
CA VAL A 37 5.79 -1.98 -12.58
C VAL A 37 6.02 -3.43 -12.15
N GLY A 38 7.28 -3.82 -11.94
CA GLY A 38 7.62 -5.18 -11.54
C GLY A 38 7.07 -5.57 -10.17
N LEU A 39 7.06 -4.65 -9.20
CA LEU A 39 6.47 -4.88 -7.88
C LEU A 39 4.94 -5.00 -7.96
N ALA A 40 4.29 -4.17 -8.77
CA ALA A 40 2.85 -4.26 -9.00
C ALA A 40 2.47 -5.59 -9.67
N LEU A 41 3.24 -6.06 -10.65
CA LEU A 41 3.02 -7.37 -11.29
C LEU A 41 3.16 -8.53 -10.31
N ARG A 42 4.12 -8.50 -9.37
CA ARG A 42 4.24 -9.54 -8.32
C ARG A 42 2.97 -9.67 -7.46
N GLN A 43 2.26 -8.57 -7.27
CA GLN A 43 1.03 -8.50 -6.46
C GLN A 43 -0.25 -8.70 -7.30
N ALA A 44 -0.14 -8.64 -8.64
CA ALA A 44 -1.29 -8.66 -9.53
C ALA A 44 -2.01 -10.02 -9.56
N ASP A 45 -1.32 -11.13 -9.30
CA ASP A 45 -1.90 -12.47 -9.28
C ASP A 45 -2.23 -12.94 -7.85
N GLY A 46 -3.51 -13.28 -7.61
CA GLY A 46 -3.99 -13.81 -6.33
C GLY A 46 -4.28 -12.77 -5.25
N VAL A 47 -4.65 -13.26 -4.05
CA VAL A 47 -5.19 -12.51 -2.89
C VAL A 47 -4.47 -12.79 -1.57
N LYS A 48 -3.15 -12.97 -1.64
CA LYS A 48 -2.30 -13.28 -0.47
C LYS A 48 -2.22 -12.10 0.48
N ARG A 49 -2.69 -12.27 1.72
CA ARG A 49 -2.66 -11.28 2.80
C ARG A 49 -2.06 -11.84 4.08
N VAL A 50 -1.09 -11.12 4.65
CA VAL A 50 -0.44 -11.46 5.94
C VAL A 50 -0.53 -10.28 6.90
N LEU A 51 -1.07 -10.53 8.10
CA LEU A 51 -1.05 -9.57 9.20
C LEU A 51 -0.05 -10.01 10.27
N MET A 52 0.98 -9.21 10.50
CA MET A 52 1.91 -9.39 11.61
C MET A 52 1.46 -8.55 12.81
N VAL A 53 1.38 -9.14 14.00
CA VAL A 53 0.93 -8.45 15.21
C VAL A 53 2.04 -8.42 16.27
N GLY A 54 2.35 -7.22 16.77
CA GLY A 54 3.31 -6.97 17.85
C GLY A 54 2.78 -5.90 18.82
N ALA A 55 3.55 -5.59 19.87
CA ALA A 55 3.13 -4.65 20.89
C ALA A 55 3.59 -3.21 20.59
N HIS A 56 4.83 -3.04 20.12
CA HIS A 56 5.47 -1.74 19.98
C HIS A 56 6.12 -1.53 18.60
N PRO A 57 6.28 -0.27 18.16
CA PRO A 57 7.14 0.06 17.04
C PRO A 57 8.57 -0.42 17.28
N ASP A 58 9.09 -1.29 16.40
CA ASP A 58 10.41 -1.97 16.39
C ASP A 58 10.41 -3.49 16.69
N ASP A 59 9.28 -4.01 17.19
CA ASP A 59 9.03 -5.44 17.43
C ASP A 59 8.99 -6.23 16.12
N GLU A 60 8.59 -5.60 15.02
CA GLU A 60 8.29 -6.29 13.78
C GLU A 60 9.50 -7.04 13.21
N ASP A 61 9.26 -8.19 12.59
CA ASP A 61 10.29 -8.84 11.79
C ASP A 61 10.37 -8.13 10.42
N THR A 62 11.13 -7.03 10.37
CA THR A 62 11.29 -6.20 9.17
C THR A 62 11.77 -7.01 7.96
N GLY A 63 12.58 -8.06 8.20
CA GLY A 63 13.06 -8.95 7.14
C GLY A 63 11.92 -9.74 6.50
N LEU A 64 11.03 -10.28 7.33
CA LEU A 64 9.85 -11.00 6.88
C LEU A 64 8.87 -10.06 6.16
N LEU A 65 8.61 -8.87 6.70
CA LEU A 65 7.72 -7.88 6.07
C LEU A 65 8.19 -7.55 4.64
N ALA A 66 9.47 -7.18 4.48
CA ALA A 66 10.03 -6.87 3.16
C ALA A 66 9.97 -8.06 2.21
N ALA A 67 10.26 -9.28 2.70
CA ALA A 67 10.23 -10.47 1.86
C ALA A 67 8.83 -10.81 1.37
N LEU A 68 7.82 -10.68 2.23
CA LEU A 68 6.42 -10.89 1.86
C LEU A 68 5.94 -9.82 0.88
N ALA A 69 6.05 -8.54 1.24
CA ALA A 69 5.50 -7.45 0.44
C ALA A 69 6.26 -7.22 -0.86
N ARG A 70 7.58 -7.05 -0.81
CA ARG A 70 8.39 -6.71 -2.00
C ARG A 70 8.83 -7.94 -2.75
N GLY A 71 9.17 -9.02 -2.06
CA GLY A 71 9.68 -10.24 -2.68
C GLY A 71 8.57 -11.10 -3.29
N MET A 72 7.53 -11.38 -2.51
CA MET A 72 6.48 -12.34 -2.86
C MET A 72 5.16 -11.71 -3.32
N GLY A 73 5.07 -10.37 -3.35
CA GLY A 73 3.85 -9.66 -3.75
C GLY A 73 2.66 -9.86 -2.80
N VAL A 74 2.93 -10.18 -1.54
CA VAL A 74 1.90 -10.40 -0.51
C VAL A 74 1.45 -9.06 0.05
N GLU A 75 0.14 -8.79 0.04
CA GLU A 75 -0.44 -7.69 0.79
C GLU A 75 -0.13 -7.89 2.28
N THR A 76 0.81 -7.11 2.82
CA THR A 76 1.34 -7.33 4.17
C THR A 76 1.02 -6.14 5.04
N ALA A 77 0.66 -6.37 6.30
CA ALA A 77 0.45 -5.32 7.29
C ALA A 77 1.13 -5.65 8.62
N TYR A 78 1.58 -4.61 9.31
CA TYR A 78 2.01 -4.70 10.70
C TYR A 78 1.00 -3.95 11.59
N LEU A 79 0.45 -4.67 12.56
CA LEU A 79 -0.35 -4.11 13.64
C LEU A 79 0.54 -4.00 14.89
N SER A 80 0.87 -2.78 15.25
CA SER A 80 1.45 -2.48 16.55
C SER A 80 0.31 -2.16 17.52
N LEU A 81 0.22 -2.82 18.66
CA LEU A 81 -0.87 -2.51 19.60
C LEU A 81 -0.77 -1.06 20.09
N THR A 82 0.44 -0.56 20.32
CA THR A 82 0.71 0.80 20.81
C THR A 82 1.43 1.65 19.77
N ARG A 83 1.62 2.94 20.07
CA ARG A 83 2.52 3.84 19.32
C ARG A 83 3.91 3.93 19.95
N GLY A 84 4.23 3.10 20.95
CA GLY A 84 5.52 3.10 21.64
C GLY A 84 5.81 4.39 22.41
N ASP A 85 4.79 5.07 22.88
CA ASP A 85 4.86 6.37 23.56
C ASP A 85 5.53 6.32 24.96
N GLY A 86 5.66 5.12 25.54
CA GLY A 86 6.29 4.88 26.86
C GLY A 86 7.78 4.54 26.81
N GLY A 87 8.37 4.47 25.60
CA GLY A 87 9.76 4.12 25.38
C GLY A 87 10.77 5.23 25.63
N GLN A 88 12.06 4.89 25.46
CA GLN A 88 13.16 5.86 25.48
C GLN A 88 13.25 6.60 24.13
N ASN A 89 13.75 7.84 24.14
CA ASN A 89 14.03 8.61 22.94
C ASN A 89 15.52 8.94 22.83
N LEU A 90 16.21 8.34 21.85
CA LEU A 90 17.64 8.55 21.64
C LEU A 90 17.98 9.77 20.79
N ILE A 91 16.99 10.40 20.16
CA ILE A 91 17.21 11.51 19.22
C ILE A 91 16.68 12.86 19.75
N GLY A 92 15.97 12.87 20.87
CA GLY A 92 15.36 14.10 21.40
C GLY A 92 14.74 13.95 22.78
N PRO A 93 14.19 15.05 23.34
CA PRO A 93 13.58 15.08 24.66
C PRO A 93 12.09 14.68 24.67
N GLU A 94 11.49 14.38 23.52
CA GLU A 94 10.06 14.03 23.42
C GLU A 94 9.77 12.69 24.10
N LEU A 95 8.68 12.66 24.87
CA LEU A 95 8.17 11.50 25.62
C LEU A 95 6.64 11.47 25.51
N GLY A 96 6.02 10.33 25.81
CA GLY A 96 4.58 10.16 25.77
C GLY A 96 4.02 10.39 24.37
N GLU A 97 2.88 11.05 24.26
CA GLU A 97 2.18 11.31 22.99
C GLU A 97 3.07 11.92 21.90
N ARG A 98 3.98 12.85 22.27
CA ARG A 98 4.92 13.45 21.31
C ARG A 98 5.89 12.41 20.73
N LEU A 99 6.34 11.47 21.55
CA LEU A 99 7.16 10.35 21.08
C LEU A 99 6.33 9.38 20.24
N GLY A 100 5.06 9.15 20.60
CA GLY A 100 4.12 8.36 19.80
C GLY A 100 3.93 8.93 18.37
N ILE A 101 3.84 10.26 18.23
CA ILE A 101 3.79 10.92 16.92
C ILE A 101 5.07 10.66 16.12
N ILE A 102 6.24 10.85 16.73
CA ILE A 102 7.54 10.58 16.09
C ILE A 102 7.59 9.13 15.61
N ARG A 103 7.28 8.17 16.48
CA ARG A 103 7.37 6.73 16.17
C ARG A 103 6.33 6.27 15.16
N THR A 104 5.19 6.95 15.08
CA THR A 104 4.22 6.75 13.99
C THR A 104 4.85 7.14 12.65
N GLY A 105 5.46 8.33 12.57
CA GLY A 105 6.20 8.75 11.36
C GLY A 105 7.39 7.85 11.01
N GLU A 106 8.10 7.32 12.01
CA GLU A 106 9.18 6.34 11.82
C GLU A 106 8.67 5.02 11.23
N LEU A 107 7.55 4.49 11.73
CA LEU A 107 6.91 3.30 11.18
C LEU A 107 6.41 3.55 9.76
N GLU A 108 5.77 4.67 9.49
CA GLU A 108 5.32 5.02 8.13
C GLU A 108 6.50 5.14 7.17
N ALA A 109 7.62 5.73 7.60
CA ALA A 109 8.85 5.77 6.81
C ALA A 109 9.43 4.36 6.55
N ALA A 110 9.40 3.48 7.55
CA ALA A 110 9.79 2.08 7.42
C ALA A 110 8.88 1.34 6.42
N ARG A 111 7.56 1.52 6.53
CA ARG A 111 6.53 0.94 5.65
C ARG A 111 6.66 1.37 4.19
N ARG A 112 7.01 2.64 3.93
CA ARG A 112 7.30 3.10 2.55
C ARG A 112 8.43 2.30 1.90
N LEU A 113 9.42 1.85 2.68
CA LEU A 113 10.53 1.03 2.19
C LEU A 113 10.11 -0.43 2.05
N ASP A 114 9.69 -1.07 3.14
CA ASP A 114 9.39 -2.51 3.16
C ASP A 114 8.07 -2.90 2.46
N GLY A 115 7.18 -1.94 2.20
CA GLY A 115 5.94 -2.13 1.44
C GLY A 115 4.75 -2.63 2.24
N ALA A 116 4.87 -2.83 3.56
CA ALA A 116 3.74 -3.23 4.39
C ALA A 116 2.84 -2.02 4.76
N ARG A 117 1.59 -2.28 5.13
CA ARG A 117 0.69 -1.29 5.77
C ARG A 117 0.97 -1.20 7.27
N GLN A 118 0.64 -0.07 7.90
CA GLN A 118 0.71 0.11 9.34
C GLN A 118 -0.69 0.24 9.95
N PHE A 119 -0.94 -0.49 11.03
CA PHE A 119 -2.12 -0.33 11.87
C PHE A 119 -1.71 -0.10 13.33
N PHE A 120 -2.62 0.53 14.09
CA PHE A 120 -2.50 0.75 15.53
C PHE A 120 -3.82 0.42 16.22
N THR A 121 -3.77 0.07 17.51
CA THR A 121 -4.97 0.03 18.36
C THR A 121 -5.06 1.28 19.24
N ARG A 122 -6.06 1.31 20.14
CA ARG A 122 -6.16 2.31 21.20
C ARG A 122 -5.21 2.10 22.38
N ALA A 123 -4.50 0.98 22.45
CA ALA A 123 -3.58 0.72 23.55
C ALA A 123 -2.47 1.78 23.59
N TYR A 124 -2.13 2.24 24.79
CA TYR A 124 -1.03 3.18 25.03
C TYR A 124 0.14 2.44 25.68
N ASP A 125 1.35 2.85 25.35
CA ASP A 125 2.56 2.33 26.00
C ASP A 125 2.90 3.20 27.21
N TYR A 126 2.84 2.62 28.40
CA TYR A 126 3.17 3.29 29.66
C TYR A 126 4.55 2.90 30.20
N GLY A 127 5.35 2.24 29.38
CA GLY A 127 6.65 1.70 29.71
C GLY A 127 6.59 0.26 30.24
N PHE A 128 7.70 -0.16 30.85
CA PHE A 128 7.92 -1.56 31.16
C PHE A 128 6.94 -2.11 32.21
N SER A 129 6.33 -3.25 31.88
CA SER A 129 5.51 -4.09 32.77
C SER A 129 6.07 -5.51 32.83
N LYS A 130 5.87 -6.21 33.95
CA LYS A 130 6.47 -7.52 34.22
C LYS A 130 5.60 -8.70 33.81
N SER A 131 4.28 -8.51 33.71
CA SER A 131 3.33 -9.57 33.39
C SER A 131 2.17 -9.09 32.52
N ALA A 132 1.53 -10.04 31.83
CA ALA A 132 0.27 -9.79 31.13
C ALA A 132 -0.81 -9.24 32.06
N ASP A 133 -0.93 -9.75 33.30
CA ASP A 133 -1.91 -9.27 34.27
C ASP A 133 -1.71 -7.79 34.60
N GLU A 134 -0.45 -7.36 34.76
CA GLU A 134 -0.12 -5.95 34.94
C GLU A 134 -0.51 -5.15 33.69
N ALA A 135 -0.21 -5.65 32.49
CA ALA A 135 -0.64 -5.01 31.24
C ALA A 135 -2.16 -4.85 31.13
N PHE A 136 -2.92 -5.90 31.43
CA PHE A 136 -4.38 -5.84 31.41
C PHE A 136 -5.00 -5.03 32.56
N SER A 137 -4.22 -4.69 33.60
CA SER A 137 -4.67 -3.72 34.61
C SER A 137 -4.63 -2.27 34.10
N HIS A 138 -3.79 -1.99 33.09
CA HIS A 138 -3.66 -0.69 32.44
C HIS A 138 -4.43 -0.58 31.14
N TRP A 139 -4.55 -1.68 30.40
CA TRP A 139 -5.26 -1.74 29.13
C TRP A 139 -6.69 -2.25 29.30
N PRO A 140 -7.68 -1.61 28.66
CA PRO A 140 -9.03 -2.18 28.57
C PRO A 140 -9.00 -3.38 27.62
N GLY A 141 -8.62 -4.57 28.12
CA GLY A 141 -8.29 -5.74 27.31
C GLY A 141 -9.37 -6.13 26.29
N ALA A 142 -10.65 -6.06 26.67
CA ALA A 142 -11.77 -6.33 25.76
C ALA A 142 -11.88 -5.32 24.61
N GLU A 143 -11.57 -4.04 24.86
CA GLU A 143 -11.58 -2.99 23.85
C GLU A 143 -10.36 -3.07 22.93
N VAL A 144 -9.18 -3.40 23.48
CA VAL A 144 -7.99 -3.65 22.64
C VAL A 144 -8.21 -4.87 21.77
N LEU A 145 -8.82 -5.94 22.32
CA LEU A 145 -9.22 -7.09 21.53
C LEU A 145 -10.20 -6.72 20.41
N ARG A 146 -11.20 -5.87 20.71
CA ARG A 146 -12.15 -5.35 19.71
C ARG A 146 -11.41 -4.66 18.56
N ASP A 147 -10.39 -3.85 18.85
CA ASP A 147 -9.58 -3.18 17.84
C ASP A 147 -8.79 -4.19 16.97
N VAL A 148 -8.16 -5.19 17.59
CA VAL A 148 -7.44 -6.25 16.86
C VAL A 148 -8.39 -7.03 15.94
N VAL A 149 -9.59 -7.38 16.43
CA VAL A 149 -10.63 -8.04 15.62
C VAL A 149 -11.09 -7.14 14.48
N SER A 150 -11.29 -5.85 14.72
CA SER A 150 -11.66 -4.88 13.69
C SER A 150 -10.61 -4.85 12.57
N VAL A 151 -9.32 -4.84 12.91
CA VAL A 151 -8.22 -4.90 11.93
C VAL A 151 -8.24 -6.21 11.16
N ILE A 152 -8.41 -7.36 11.83
CA ILE A 152 -8.47 -8.67 11.15
C ILE A 152 -9.65 -8.73 10.17
N ARG A 153 -10.85 -8.30 10.58
CA ARG A 153 -12.06 -8.33 9.73
C ARG A 153 -12.02 -7.34 8.57
N THR A 154 -11.34 -6.20 8.76
CA THR A 154 -11.14 -5.20 7.70
C THR A 154 -10.05 -5.64 6.72
N PHE A 155 -8.89 -6.05 7.22
CA PHE A 155 -7.74 -6.42 6.39
C PHE A 155 -7.89 -7.81 5.75
N ARG A 156 -8.66 -8.71 6.37
CA ARG A 156 -8.97 -10.07 5.89
C ARG A 156 -7.71 -10.92 5.57
N PRO A 157 -6.76 -11.07 6.50
CA PRO A 157 -5.57 -11.87 6.27
C PRO A 157 -5.90 -13.37 6.22
N GLN A 158 -5.32 -14.09 5.26
CA GLN A 158 -5.34 -15.57 5.31
C GLN A 158 -4.34 -16.10 6.35
N VAL A 159 -3.28 -15.34 6.62
CA VAL A 159 -2.24 -15.70 7.59
C VAL A 159 -2.02 -14.58 8.59
N ILE A 160 -2.05 -14.91 9.88
CA ILE A 160 -1.62 -14.02 10.96
C ILE A 160 -0.27 -14.52 11.50
N VAL A 161 0.65 -13.59 11.76
CA VAL A 161 1.92 -13.85 12.43
C VAL A 161 1.94 -13.12 13.77
N SER A 162 1.88 -13.86 14.88
CA SER A 162 2.12 -13.30 16.20
C SER A 162 3.62 -13.17 16.45
N VAL A 163 4.11 -11.96 16.73
CA VAL A 163 5.52 -11.75 17.12
C VAL A 163 5.79 -12.42 18.47
N TRP A 164 4.84 -12.30 19.40
CA TRP A 164 4.97 -12.76 20.79
C TRP A 164 4.15 -14.03 21.04
N SER A 165 4.48 -14.80 22.08
CA SER A 165 3.74 -16.05 22.38
C SER A 165 2.53 -15.87 23.29
N GLY A 166 2.50 -14.79 24.06
CA GLY A 166 1.55 -14.64 25.14
C GLY A 166 1.96 -15.33 26.45
N THR A 167 3.24 -15.63 26.63
CA THR A 167 3.75 -16.34 27.82
C THR A 167 4.86 -15.57 28.49
N THR A 168 5.17 -15.88 29.76
CA THR A 168 6.22 -15.20 30.54
C THR A 168 7.60 -15.16 29.88
N ARG A 169 7.86 -16.03 28.90
CA ARG A 169 9.09 -16.02 28.09
C ARG A 169 9.28 -14.73 27.28
N ASP A 170 8.19 -14.01 26.98
CA ASP A 170 8.21 -12.77 26.21
C ASP A 170 8.80 -11.60 27.02
N GLY A 171 9.00 -11.79 28.33
CA GLY A 171 9.72 -10.87 29.22
C GLY A 171 8.91 -9.65 29.64
N HIS A 172 8.49 -8.82 28.68
CA HIS A 172 7.67 -7.63 28.91
C HIS A 172 6.17 -7.98 28.93
N GLY A 173 5.44 -7.51 29.92
CA GLY A 173 3.99 -7.72 30.06
C GLY A 173 3.16 -7.26 28.86
N GLN A 174 3.49 -6.15 28.21
CA GLN A 174 2.80 -5.70 26.98
C GLN A 174 3.03 -6.67 25.81
N HIS A 175 4.20 -7.31 25.71
CA HIS A 175 4.47 -8.37 24.73
C HIS A 175 3.63 -9.62 25.02
N GLN A 176 3.51 -10.00 26.29
CA GLN A 176 2.65 -11.11 26.72
C GLN A 176 1.19 -10.81 26.37
N ALA A 177 0.69 -9.61 26.71
CA ALA A 177 -0.67 -9.21 26.37
C ALA A 177 -0.91 -9.23 24.85
N SER A 178 0.05 -8.76 24.05
CA SER A 178 -0.03 -8.79 22.58
C SER A 178 -0.16 -10.21 22.03
N GLY A 179 0.65 -11.17 22.51
CA GLY A 179 0.52 -12.55 22.08
C GLY A 179 -0.81 -13.19 22.49
N ILE A 180 -1.28 -12.94 23.72
CA ILE A 180 -2.58 -13.42 24.22
C ILE A 180 -3.73 -12.88 23.35
N LEU A 181 -3.74 -11.57 23.12
CA LEU A 181 -4.77 -10.92 22.31
C LEU A 181 -4.74 -11.37 20.85
N THR A 182 -3.57 -11.63 20.29
CA THR A 182 -3.45 -12.14 18.90
C THR A 182 -4.08 -13.52 18.76
N THR A 183 -3.80 -14.43 19.70
CA THR A 183 -4.41 -15.77 19.71
C THR A 183 -5.92 -15.67 19.94
N GLU A 184 -6.39 -14.87 20.89
CA GLU A 184 -7.83 -14.70 21.13
C GLU A 184 -8.54 -14.08 19.91
N ALA A 185 -7.93 -13.08 19.27
CA ALA A 185 -8.49 -12.40 18.12
C ALA A 185 -8.59 -13.31 16.89
N PHE A 186 -7.66 -14.27 16.73
CA PHE A 186 -7.71 -15.27 15.66
C PHE A 186 -9.04 -16.06 15.68
N ASP A 187 -9.51 -16.44 16.87
CA ASP A 187 -10.80 -17.10 17.06
C ASP A 187 -11.97 -16.11 17.06
N ALA A 188 -11.85 -14.99 17.76
CA ALA A 188 -12.92 -13.99 17.86
C ALA A 188 -13.32 -13.35 16.52
N ALA A 189 -12.36 -13.14 15.61
CA ALA A 189 -12.64 -12.55 14.31
C ALA A 189 -13.52 -13.43 13.43
N ALA A 190 -13.46 -14.76 13.60
CA ALA A 190 -14.25 -15.73 12.86
C ALA A 190 -15.65 -15.97 13.45
N ASP A 191 -15.90 -15.49 14.66
CA ASP A 191 -17.15 -15.74 15.39
C ASP A 191 -18.23 -14.69 15.02
N PRO A 192 -19.37 -15.08 14.43
CA PRO A 192 -20.45 -14.17 14.06
C PRO A 192 -21.18 -13.54 15.26
N ASP A 193 -21.06 -14.12 16.47
CA ASP A 193 -21.73 -13.62 17.67
C ASP A 193 -20.87 -12.64 18.47
N ARG A 194 -19.58 -12.48 18.10
CA ARG A 194 -18.66 -11.53 18.74
C ARG A 194 -18.54 -10.25 17.94
N PHE A 195 -18.50 -9.11 18.64
CA PHE A 195 -18.28 -7.78 18.06
C PHE A 195 -19.23 -7.46 16.89
N THR A 196 -20.53 -7.73 17.09
CA THR A 196 -21.58 -7.54 16.09
C THR A 196 -21.90 -6.06 15.79
N ASP A 197 -21.37 -5.15 16.60
CA ASP A 197 -21.50 -3.70 16.49
C ASP A 197 -20.39 -3.04 15.65
N LEU A 198 -19.42 -3.81 15.14
CA LEU A 198 -18.36 -3.26 14.28
C LEU A 198 -18.95 -2.77 12.94
N PRO A 199 -18.59 -1.56 12.47
CA PRO A 199 -19.11 -0.99 11.23
C PRO A 199 -18.32 -1.44 9.99
N GLY A 200 -18.85 -1.11 8.81
CA GLY A 200 -18.14 -1.25 7.53
C GLY A 200 -17.67 -2.67 7.24
N LEU A 201 -16.46 -2.83 6.69
CA LEU A 201 -15.87 -4.14 6.40
C LEU A 201 -15.68 -5.00 7.66
N ALA A 202 -15.48 -4.37 8.82
CA ALA A 202 -15.31 -5.06 10.10
C ALA A 202 -16.60 -5.69 10.65
N SER A 203 -17.76 -5.36 10.08
CA SER A 203 -19.05 -5.97 10.45
C SER A 203 -19.13 -7.45 10.08
N GLN A 204 -18.42 -7.87 9.03
CA GLN A 204 -18.43 -9.25 8.55
C GLN A 204 -17.35 -10.07 9.27
N PRO A 205 -17.70 -11.24 9.84
CA PRO A 205 -16.72 -12.16 10.39
C PRO A 205 -15.70 -12.57 9.34
N TRP A 206 -14.44 -12.71 9.76
CA TRP A 206 -13.37 -13.17 8.89
C TRP A 206 -12.62 -14.31 9.56
N ARG A 207 -12.54 -15.43 8.84
CA ARG A 207 -11.85 -16.64 9.29
C ARG A 207 -10.47 -16.72 8.66
N THR A 208 -9.45 -16.21 9.35
CA THR A 208 -8.05 -16.45 9.00
C THR A 208 -7.74 -17.95 9.04
N ASP A 209 -6.99 -18.45 8.06
CA ASP A 209 -6.69 -19.87 7.90
C ASP A 209 -5.57 -20.36 8.81
N LYS A 210 -4.54 -19.53 9.01
CA LYS A 210 -3.36 -19.93 9.80
C LYS A 210 -2.89 -18.84 10.74
N LEU A 211 -2.48 -19.27 11.93
CA LEU A 211 -1.75 -18.48 12.90
C LEU A 211 -0.34 -19.06 13.04
N TYR A 212 0.66 -18.26 12.70
CA TYR A 212 2.06 -18.55 12.94
C TYR A 212 2.57 -17.73 14.13
N GLN A 213 3.62 -18.23 14.77
CA GLN A 213 4.40 -17.48 15.74
C GLN A 213 5.81 -17.23 15.20
N SER A 214 6.29 -16.00 15.32
CA SER A 214 7.67 -15.65 14.98
C SER A 214 8.68 -16.34 15.90
N VAL A 215 9.81 -16.78 15.33
CA VAL A 215 10.94 -17.31 16.10
C VAL A 215 11.99 -16.26 16.43
N ARG A 216 11.85 -15.02 15.96
CA ARG A 216 12.82 -13.92 16.12
C ARG A 216 13.29 -13.72 17.57
N PHE A 217 12.35 -13.82 18.50
CA PHE A 217 12.59 -13.66 19.94
C PHE A 217 12.47 -14.99 20.71
N ARG A 218 12.58 -16.14 20.02
CA ARG A 218 12.72 -17.43 20.68
C ARG A 218 14.20 -17.63 21.03
N GLY A 219 14.48 -18.02 22.27
CA GLY A 219 15.81 -18.52 22.66
C GLY A 219 16.15 -19.84 21.94
N PRO A 220 17.38 -20.36 22.07
CA PRO A 220 17.90 -21.52 21.34
C PRO A 220 17.23 -22.87 21.69
N THR A 221 16.14 -22.85 22.47
CA THR A 221 15.52 -24.04 23.08
C THR A 221 14.27 -24.54 22.34
N SER A 222 13.94 -24.05 21.15
CA SER A 222 12.78 -24.53 20.40
C SER A 222 13.07 -25.86 19.70
N VAL A 223 12.23 -26.87 19.96
CA VAL A 223 12.33 -28.22 19.37
C VAL A 223 11.63 -28.36 18.01
N GLU A 224 10.80 -27.38 17.61
CA GLU A 224 10.07 -27.40 16.34
C GLU A 224 10.88 -26.76 15.22
N ALA A 225 10.94 -27.44 14.07
CA ALA A 225 11.57 -26.91 12.87
C ALA A 225 10.71 -25.77 12.29
N PRO A 226 11.25 -24.54 12.15
CA PRO A 226 10.49 -23.43 11.60
C PRO A 226 10.33 -23.58 10.08
N VAL A 227 9.20 -23.09 9.56
CA VAL A 227 9.08 -22.68 8.17
C VAL A 227 9.97 -21.46 7.99
N ASN A 228 10.97 -21.55 7.12
CA ASN A 228 11.91 -20.47 6.86
C ASN A 228 11.50 -19.71 5.61
N VAL A 229 11.33 -18.40 5.75
CA VAL A 229 11.14 -17.47 4.64
C VAL A 229 12.49 -16.87 4.28
N PRO A 230 13.02 -17.07 3.06
CA PRO A 230 14.26 -16.43 2.63
C PRO A 230 14.12 -14.91 2.58
N THR A 231 15.01 -14.22 3.27
CA THR A 231 15.09 -12.74 3.28
C THR A 231 16.39 -12.24 2.66
N GLY A 232 17.45 -13.05 2.68
CA GLY A 232 18.78 -12.68 2.16
C GLY A 232 18.96 -12.89 0.66
N THR A 233 17.97 -13.44 -0.04
CA THR A 233 18.03 -13.69 -1.48
C THR A 233 18.17 -12.37 -2.24
N PHE A 234 19.12 -12.30 -3.17
CA PHE A 234 19.29 -11.14 -4.03
C PHE A 234 18.09 -11.00 -4.98
N ASP A 235 17.50 -9.82 -5.03
CA ASP A 235 16.36 -9.52 -5.90
C ASP A 235 16.85 -8.70 -7.11
N PRO A 236 16.82 -9.27 -8.34
CA PRO A 236 17.27 -8.57 -9.54
C PRO A 236 16.47 -7.32 -9.86
N LEU A 237 15.19 -7.26 -9.48
CA LEU A 237 14.34 -6.10 -9.71
C LEU A 237 14.78 -4.93 -8.82
N LEU A 238 15.11 -5.22 -7.56
CA LEU A 238 15.53 -4.21 -6.58
C LEU A 238 17.03 -3.90 -6.64
N GLY A 239 17.84 -4.76 -7.28
CA GLY A 239 19.29 -4.64 -7.32
C GLY A 239 19.98 -4.90 -5.97
N ARG A 240 19.27 -5.49 -5.01
CA ARG A 240 19.72 -5.77 -3.63
C ARG A 240 18.89 -6.90 -3.02
N SER A 241 19.30 -7.46 -1.88
CA SER A 241 18.46 -8.43 -1.17
C SER A 241 17.32 -7.75 -0.38
N LEU A 242 16.27 -8.53 -0.12
CA LEU A 242 15.13 -8.09 0.70
C LEU A 242 15.57 -7.76 2.14
N PHE A 243 16.61 -8.45 2.64
CA PHE A 243 17.23 -8.16 3.92
C PHE A 243 17.93 -6.79 3.93
N GLN A 244 18.62 -6.40 2.86
CA GLN A 244 19.26 -5.08 2.79
C GLN A 244 18.20 -3.96 2.81
N LEU A 245 17.12 -4.12 2.04
CA LEU A 245 15.96 -3.24 2.10
C LEU A 245 15.34 -3.21 3.51
N ALA A 246 15.19 -4.37 4.14
CA ALA A 246 14.65 -4.48 5.49
C ALA A 246 15.51 -3.77 6.54
N MET A 247 16.84 -3.83 6.44
CA MET A 247 17.73 -3.12 7.37
C MET A 247 17.70 -1.61 7.16
N GLU A 248 17.46 -1.14 5.93
CA GLU A 248 17.17 0.27 5.65
C GLU A 248 15.83 0.71 6.27
N SER A 249 14.78 -0.12 6.13
CA SER A 249 13.48 0.09 6.77
C SER A 249 13.63 0.15 8.30
N ARG A 250 14.31 -0.82 8.89
CA ARG A 250 14.59 -0.87 10.33
C ARG A 250 15.34 0.36 10.83
N SER A 251 16.24 0.91 10.02
CA SER A 251 16.99 2.12 10.36
C SER A 251 16.14 3.39 10.40
N GLN A 252 14.86 3.35 10.00
CA GLN A 252 13.94 4.46 10.19
C GLN A 252 13.43 4.58 11.63
N HIS A 253 13.57 3.54 12.46
CA HIS A 253 13.27 3.59 13.91
C HIS A 253 14.42 4.30 14.66
N ARG A 254 14.63 5.58 14.36
CA ARG A 254 15.77 6.37 14.82
C ARG A 254 15.70 6.65 16.31
N SER A 255 14.52 6.98 16.83
CA SER A 255 14.26 7.24 18.25
C SER A 255 14.60 6.03 19.13
N GLN A 256 14.50 4.81 18.57
CA GLN A 256 14.81 3.53 19.20
C GLN A 256 16.29 3.11 19.05
N GLY A 257 17.07 3.79 18.19
CA GLY A 257 18.48 3.43 17.94
C GLY A 257 18.64 2.16 17.11
N MET A 258 17.67 1.82 16.27
CA MET A 258 17.64 0.59 15.48
C MET A 258 18.41 0.67 14.16
N GLY A 259 19.37 1.59 14.06
CA GLY A 259 20.26 1.68 12.89
C GLY A 259 20.98 0.34 12.64
N ALA A 260 20.83 -0.21 11.44
CA ALA A 260 21.31 -1.54 11.11
C ALA A 260 22.15 -1.55 9.83
N GLY A 261 23.24 -2.31 9.83
CA GLY A 261 24.05 -2.53 8.65
C GLY A 261 23.33 -3.43 7.63
N GLN A 262 23.42 -3.07 6.34
CA GLN A 262 22.81 -3.82 5.24
C GLN A 262 23.72 -4.97 4.78
N GLY A 263 23.92 -5.96 5.65
CA GLY A 263 24.81 -7.10 5.40
C GLY A 263 24.39 -7.95 4.19
N LEU A 264 25.39 -8.50 3.49
CA LEU A 264 25.20 -9.39 2.33
C LEU A 264 25.03 -10.85 2.74
N GLY A 265 24.46 -11.66 1.83
CA GLY A 265 24.40 -13.11 1.95
C GLY A 265 23.07 -13.64 2.48
N GLU A 266 23.02 -14.97 2.64
CA GLU A 266 21.80 -15.68 3.01
C GLU A 266 21.31 -15.29 4.42
N ARG A 267 20.00 -15.08 4.49
CA ARG A 267 19.23 -14.74 5.70
C ARG A 267 17.85 -15.33 5.57
N THR A 268 17.26 -15.70 6.70
CA THR A 268 15.89 -16.20 6.76
C THR A 268 15.16 -15.60 7.95
N SER A 269 13.83 -15.55 7.84
CA SER A 269 12.92 -15.34 8.96
C SER A 269 12.18 -16.64 9.23
N GLY A 270 12.23 -17.12 10.46
CA GLY A 270 11.61 -18.39 10.85
C GLY A 270 10.24 -18.19 11.48
N LEU A 271 9.30 -19.06 11.13
CA LEU A 271 7.95 -19.09 11.65
C LEU A 271 7.57 -20.50 12.09
N VAL A 272 6.83 -20.61 13.18
CA VAL A 272 6.31 -21.88 13.67
C VAL A 272 4.79 -21.84 13.59
N LEU A 273 4.20 -22.86 12.99
CA LEU A 273 2.74 -22.97 12.89
C LEU A 273 2.17 -23.18 14.30
N PHE A 274 1.31 -22.27 14.74
CA PHE A 274 0.68 -22.33 16.06
C PHE A 274 -0.73 -22.92 15.98
N GLN A 275 -1.52 -22.49 14.98
CA GLN A 275 -2.86 -23.01 14.72
C GLN A 275 -3.13 -23.02 13.21
N SER A 276 -3.78 -24.07 12.72
CA SER A 276 -4.24 -24.18 11.33
C SER A 276 -5.71 -24.55 11.31
N ARG A 277 -6.44 -23.95 10.38
CA ARG A 277 -7.84 -24.21 10.06
C ARG A 277 -8.03 -24.83 8.67
N VAL A 278 -6.93 -25.13 8.00
CA VAL A 278 -6.84 -25.89 6.75
C VAL A 278 -6.08 -27.19 7.02
N ASP A 279 -6.44 -28.24 6.28
CA ASP A 279 -5.80 -29.55 6.39
C ASP A 279 -4.30 -29.47 6.04
N GLU A 280 -3.51 -30.45 6.48
CA GLU A 280 -2.13 -30.57 6.04
C GLU A 280 -2.09 -30.88 4.54
N PHE A 281 -1.64 -29.92 3.75
CA PHE A 281 -1.40 -30.12 2.33
C PHE A 281 0.07 -30.50 2.08
N PRO A 282 0.34 -31.62 1.38
CA PRO A 282 1.67 -31.91 0.90
C PRO A 282 2.02 -30.91 -0.20
N GLY A 283 2.95 -29.98 0.08
CA GLY A 283 3.37 -28.94 -0.86
C GLY A 283 4.46 -28.01 -0.32
N ASP A 284 5.12 -27.28 -1.23
CA ASP A 284 6.25 -26.37 -0.98
C ASP A 284 5.83 -24.88 -0.90
N ASP A 285 4.53 -24.60 -0.72
CA ASP A 285 3.98 -23.23 -0.76
C ASP A 285 4.23 -22.42 0.54
N GLY A 286 5.25 -22.81 1.31
CA GLY A 286 5.69 -22.13 2.52
C GLY A 286 4.54 -21.88 3.51
N ILE A 287 4.36 -20.62 3.89
CA ILE A 287 3.37 -20.20 4.90
C ILE A 287 1.92 -20.31 4.41
N PHE A 288 1.69 -20.40 3.10
CA PHE A 288 0.37 -20.48 2.48
C PHE A 288 -0.03 -21.91 2.06
N SER A 289 0.78 -22.93 2.39
CA SER A 289 0.43 -24.32 2.02
C SER A 289 -0.99 -24.70 2.45
N GLY A 290 -1.83 -25.13 1.52
CA GLY A 290 -3.23 -25.47 1.80
C GLY A 290 -4.21 -24.30 1.93
N VAL A 291 -3.78 -23.07 1.64
CA VAL A 291 -4.62 -21.88 1.59
C VAL A 291 -4.90 -21.52 0.13
N ASP A 292 -6.17 -21.46 -0.27
CA ASP A 292 -6.53 -20.93 -1.59
C ASP A 292 -6.36 -19.40 -1.58
N THR A 293 -5.40 -18.92 -2.36
CA THR A 293 -5.09 -17.50 -2.52
C THR A 293 -5.34 -17.04 -3.95
N THR A 294 -6.13 -17.78 -4.72
CA THR A 294 -6.45 -17.43 -6.11
C THR A 294 -7.69 -16.52 -6.18
N LEU A 295 -7.76 -15.68 -7.22
CA LEU A 295 -8.99 -14.92 -7.51
C LEU A 295 -10.16 -15.87 -7.87
N VAL A 296 -9.87 -17.06 -8.40
CA VAL A 296 -10.87 -18.06 -8.75
C VAL A 296 -11.54 -18.64 -7.50
N GLY A 297 -10.81 -18.82 -6.40
CA GLY A 297 -11.38 -19.23 -5.12
C GLY A 297 -12.48 -18.29 -4.61
N LEU A 298 -12.39 -17.00 -4.93
CA LEU A 298 -13.42 -16.00 -4.59
C LEU A 298 -14.70 -16.10 -5.45
N THR A 299 -14.77 -17.04 -6.39
CA THR A 299 -15.98 -17.25 -7.22
C THR A 299 -17.00 -18.21 -6.61
N GLU A 300 -16.65 -18.92 -5.53
CA GLU A 300 -17.49 -19.98 -4.95
C GLU A 300 -18.86 -19.49 -4.43
N GLY A 301 -18.95 -18.22 -4.03
CA GLY A 301 -20.20 -17.60 -3.56
C GLY A 301 -21.09 -17.02 -4.66
N LEU A 302 -20.64 -16.97 -5.92
CA LEU A 302 -21.37 -16.31 -7.00
C LEU A 302 -22.55 -17.16 -7.52
N PRO A 303 -23.59 -16.52 -8.09
CA PRO A 303 -24.63 -17.22 -8.85
C PRO A 303 -24.04 -18.08 -9.97
N LEU A 304 -24.57 -19.28 -10.18
CA LEU A 304 -24.03 -20.27 -11.12
C LEU A 304 -23.87 -19.73 -12.55
N GLU A 305 -24.80 -18.88 -12.97
CA GLU A 305 -24.79 -18.19 -14.26
C GLU A 305 -23.64 -17.19 -14.43
N ALA A 306 -23.14 -16.61 -13.33
CA ALA A 306 -22.04 -15.66 -13.34
C ALA A 306 -20.67 -16.35 -13.28
N VAL A 307 -20.58 -17.52 -12.63
CA VAL A 307 -19.31 -18.24 -12.37
C VAL A 307 -18.51 -18.50 -13.65
N GLY A 308 -19.14 -19.04 -14.70
CA GLY A 308 -18.46 -19.37 -15.95
C GLY A 308 -17.83 -18.14 -16.62
N PRO A 309 -18.63 -17.13 -16.99
CA PRO A 309 -18.12 -15.89 -17.57
C PRO A 309 -17.06 -15.18 -16.72
N VAL A 310 -17.23 -15.16 -15.39
CA VAL A 310 -16.24 -14.55 -14.48
C VAL A 310 -14.91 -15.31 -14.51
N ARG A 311 -14.94 -16.65 -14.45
CA ARG A 311 -13.72 -17.47 -14.52
C ARG A 311 -12.97 -17.28 -15.84
N ASP A 312 -13.67 -17.27 -16.97
CA ASP A 312 -13.06 -17.03 -18.28
C ASP A 312 -12.32 -15.67 -18.32
N ARG A 313 -12.89 -14.64 -17.69
CA ARG A 313 -12.26 -13.30 -17.61
C ARG A 313 -11.09 -13.25 -16.65
N LEU A 314 -11.17 -13.94 -15.52
CA LEU A 314 -10.04 -14.06 -14.58
C LEU A 314 -8.86 -14.81 -15.21
N GLU A 315 -9.12 -15.84 -16.01
CA GLU A 315 -8.09 -16.55 -16.78
C GLU A 315 -7.45 -15.63 -17.84
N ALA A 316 -8.26 -14.87 -18.58
CA ALA A 316 -7.76 -13.89 -19.55
C ALA A 316 -6.97 -12.75 -18.90
N TYR A 317 -7.39 -12.29 -17.72
CA TYR A 317 -6.66 -11.36 -16.88
C TYR A 317 -5.28 -11.91 -16.51
N ARG A 318 -5.23 -13.14 -15.98
CA ARG A 318 -3.99 -13.79 -15.56
C ARG A 318 -3.02 -13.99 -16.73
N ALA A 319 -3.53 -14.40 -17.89
CA ALA A 319 -2.73 -14.50 -19.11
C ALA A 319 -2.14 -13.13 -19.52
N ALA A 320 -2.92 -12.06 -19.42
CA ALA A 320 -2.44 -10.71 -19.72
C ALA A 320 -1.39 -10.19 -18.71
N VAL A 321 -1.51 -10.55 -17.42
CA VAL A 321 -0.47 -10.28 -16.41
C VAL A 321 0.82 -11.01 -16.78
N HIS A 322 0.74 -12.29 -17.14
CA HIS A 322 1.92 -13.05 -17.57
C HIS A 322 2.59 -12.47 -18.83
N ASP A 323 1.80 -12.05 -19.81
CA ASP A 323 2.32 -11.35 -21.00
C ASP A 323 3.03 -10.04 -20.62
N ALA A 324 2.54 -9.32 -19.60
CA ALA A 324 3.15 -8.09 -19.11
C ALA A 324 4.49 -8.35 -18.42
N GLU A 325 4.57 -9.39 -17.58
CA GLU A 325 5.82 -9.86 -16.98
C GLU A 325 6.86 -10.21 -18.06
N ALA A 326 6.46 -10.97 -19.08
CA ALA A 326 7.32 -11.35 -20.19
C ALA A 326 7.76 -10.17 -21.06
N SER A 327 6.99 -9.07 -21.07
CA SER A 327 7.27 -7.87 -21.84
C SER A 327 8.04 -6.80 -21.07
N LEU A 328 8.22 -6.97 -19.75
CA LEU A 328 8.87 -5.98 -18.90
C LEU A 328 10.37 -5.88 -19.22
N ASP A 329 10.77 -4.72 -19.73
CA ASP A 329 12.14 -4.41 -20.12
C ASP A 329 12.58 -3.11 -19.44
N ALA A 330 13.74 -3.11 -18.79
CA ALA A 330 14.24 -1.96 -18.03
C ALA A 330 14.51 -0.72 -18.89
N LEU A 331 14.80 -0.90 -20.18
CA LEU A 331 15.04 0.18 -21.13
C LEU A 331 13.79 0.51 -21.95
N ARG A 332 12.84 -0.41 -22.01
CA ARG A 332 11.59 -0.31 -22.77
C ARG A 332 10.37 -0.74 -21.95
N PRO A 333 10.10 -0.06 -20.81
CA PRO A 333 8.95 -0.41 -19.96
C PRO A 333 7.62 -0.23 -20.70
N ASP A 334 7.60 0.59 -21.76
CA ASP A 334 6.46 0.81 -22.65
C ASP A 334 5.92 -0.48 -23.30
N ARG A 335 6.76 -1.52 -23.44
CA ARG A 335 6.34 -2.83 -23.95
C ARG A 335 5.31 -3.53 -23.07
N ALA A 336 5.32 -3.25 -21.76
CA ALA A 336 4.35 -3.82 -20.83
C ALA A 336 2.98 -3.11 -20.88
N VAL A 337 2.86 -1.92 -21.50
CA VAL A 337 1.61 -1.13 -21.50
C VAL A 337 0.46 -1.86 -22.17
N ALA A 338 0.69 -2.48 -23.33
CA ALA A 338 -0.35 -3.21 -24.06
C ALA A 338 -0.91 -4.42 -23.28
N PRO A 339 -0.08 -5.35 -22.74
CA PRO A 339 -0.59 -6.43 -21.91
C PRO A 339 -1.22 -5.95 -20.59
N LEU A 340 -0.63 -4.94 -19.91
CA LEU A 340 -1.24 -4.35 -18.71
C LEU A 340 -2.63 -3.74 -19.01
N SER A 341 -2.79 -3.08 -20.15
CA SER A 341 -4.09 -2.55 -20.59
C SER A 341 -5.10 -3.65 -20.86
N ARG A 342 -4.68 -4.80 -21.39
CA ARG A 342 -5.56 -5.99 -21.51
C ARG A 342 -5.95 -6.53 -20.14
N ALA A 343 -5.01 -6.59 -19.19
CA ALA A 343 -5.29 -7.01 -17.83
C ALA A 343 -6.34 -6.08 -17.18
N TYR A 344 -6.14 -4.77 -17.26
CA TYR A 344 -7.09 -3.77 -16.73
C TYR A 344 -8.50 -3.93 -17.33
N ARG A 345 -8.61 -4.08 -18.65
CA ARG A 345 -9.91 -4.30 -19.31
C ARG A 345 -10.61 -5.59 -18.87
N ASN A 346 -9.87 -6.65 -18.56
CA ASN A 346 -10.47 -7.86 -18.03
C ASN A 346 -10.95 -7.67 -16.59
N LEU A 347 -10.24 -6.91 -15.76
CA LEU A 347 -10.71 -6.55 -14.42
C LEU A 347 -12.01 -5.75 -14.49
N GLU A 348 -12.04 -4.68 -15.29
CA GLU A 348 -13.24 -3.85 -15.52
C GLU A 348 -14.42 -4.68 -16.01
N ALA A 349 -14.20 -5.53 -17.01
CA ALA A 349 -15.24 -6.43 -17.52
C ALA A 349 -15.72 -7.42 -16.45
N THR A 350 -14.83 -7.91 -15.58
CA THR A 350 -15.20 -8.81 -14.49
C THR A 350 -16.03 -8.09 -13.43
N MET A 351 -15.65 -6.86 -13.06
CA MET A 351 -16.43 -6.02 -12.14
C MET A 351 -17.84 -5.78 -12.70
N GLY A 352 -17.97 -5.50 -14.00
CA GLY A 352 -19.26 -5.35 -14.67
C GLY A 352 -20.13 -6.62 -14.65
N LEU A 353 -19.55 -7.81 -14.60
CA LEU A 353 -20.31 -9.08 -14.51
C LEU A 353 -20.86 -9.36 -13.11
N ILE A 354 -20.16 -8.94 -12.05
CA ILE A 354 -20.54 -9.21 -10.65
C ILE A 354 -21.30 -8.07 -10.00
N ARG A 355 -21.56 -7.05 -10.80
CA ARG A 355 -22.08 -5.76 -10.43
C ARG A 355 -23.38 -5.80 -9.63
N ASP A 356 -24.34 -6.54 -10.14
CA ASP A 356 -25.68 -6.66 -9.56
C ASP A 356 -25.80 -7.89 -8.65
N VAL A 357 -24.68 -8.56 -8.34
CA VAL A 357 -24.69 -9.76 -7.49
C VAL A 357 -24.94 -9.41 -6.02
N GLY A 358 -24.51 -8.23 -5.57
CA GLY A 358 -24.62 -7.79 -4.17
C GLY A 358 -23.60 -8.48 -3.25
N ASP A 359 -23.98 -8.74 -2.00
CA ASP A 359 -23.11 -9.27 -0.95
C ASP A 359 -22.28 -10.51 -1.36
N PRO A 360 -22.81 -11.51 -2.10
CA PRO A 360 -22.02 -12.67 -2.51
C PRO A 360 -20.83 -12.32 -3.43
N GLY A 361 -20.88 -11.18 -4.12
CA GLY A 361 -19.80 -10.68 -4.98
C GLY A 361 -18.83 -9.74 -4.29
N ALA A 362 -19.11 -9.28 -3.06
CA ALA A 362 -18.40 -8.19 -2.41
C ALA A 362 -16.89 -8.48 -2.21
N ALA A 363 -16.54 -9.68 -1.78
CA ALA A 363 -15.13 -10.07 -1.58
C ALA A 363 -14.35 -10.10 -2.90
N LEU A 364 -14.97 -10.58 -3.98
CA LEU A 364 -14.36 -10.55 -5.31
C LEU A 364 -14.26 -9.11 -5.84
N ALA A 365 -15.29 -8.28 -5.64
CA ALA A 365 -15.27 -6.88 -6.05
C ALA A 365 -14.14 -6.09 -5.36
N GLU A 366 -13.98 -6.26 -4.04
CA GLU A 366 -12.87 -5.68 -3.27
C GLU A 366 -11.52 -6.12 -3.84
N ALA A 367 -11.36 -7.43 -4.09
CA ALA A 367 -10.14 -7.97 -4.64
C ALA A 367 -9.83 -7.39 -6.03
N LEU A 368 -10.82 -7.34 -6.93
CA LEU A 368 -10.69 -6.79 -8.28
C LEU A 368 -10.33 -5.30 -8.25
N ALA A 369 -10.94 -4.51 -7.39
CA ALA A 369 -10.66 -3.08 -7.27
C ALA A 369 -9.22 -2.80 -6.84
N ILE A 370 -8.69 -3.58 -5.88
CA ILE A 370 -7.29 -3.48 -5.46
C ILE A 370 -6.36 -3.78 -6.64
N ARG A 371 -6.63 -4.84 -7.43
CA ARG A 371 -5.82 -5.19 -8.60
C ARG A 371 -5.95 -4.14 -9.70
N ALA A 372 -7.13 -3.57 -9.89
CA ALA A 372 -7.35 -2.50 -10.87
C ALA A 372 -6.51 -1.27 -10.53
N ALA A 373 -6.44 -0.88 -9.25
CA ALA A 373 -5.56 0.19 -8.79
C ALA A 373 -4.08 -0.13 -9.04
N LEU A 374 -3.62 -1.35 -8.72
CA LEU A 374 -2.24 -1.80 -8.97
C LEU A 374 -1.89 -1.78 -10.46
N VAL A 375 -2.74 -2.36 -11.30
CA VAL A 375 -2.53 -2.44 -12.74
C VAL A 375 -2.57 -1.03 -13.35
N ARG A 376 -3.46 -0.15 -12.89
CA ARG A 376 -3.50 1.25 -13.34
C ARG A 376 -2.21 1.99 -13.00
N SER A 377 -1.71 1.85 -11.77
CA SER A 377 -0.40 2.41 -11.39
C SER A 377 0.72 1.86 -12.28
N ALA A 378 0.72 0.55 -12.53
CA ALA A 378 1.69 -0.09 -13.40
C ALA A 378 1.61 0.40 -14.85
N ILE A 379 0.41 0.71 -15.38
CA ILE A 379 0.23 1.31 -16.70
C ILE A 379 0.85 2.70 -16.77
N LEU A 380 0.64 3.54 -15.75
CA LEU A 380 1.22 4.88 -15.68
C LEU A 380 2.76 4.81 -15.65
N ASP A 381 3.31 3.96 -14.78
CA ASP A 381 4.76 3.73 -14.69
C ASP A 381 5.33 3.18 -16.01
N ALA A 382 4.70 2.16 -16.59
CA ALA A 382 5.13 1.57 -17.85
C ALA A 382 5.04 2.56 -19.03
N SER A 383 4.09 3.50 -18.95
CA SER A 383 3.90 4.57 -19.94
C SER A 383 4.81 5.77 -19.70
N SER A 384 5.65 5.75 -18.66
CA SER A 384 6.49 6.89 -18.26
C SER A 384 5.70 8.16 -18.00
N VAL A 385 4.52 8.01 -17.39
CA VAL A 385 3.70 9.12 -16.91
C VAL A 385 4.10 9.43 -15.48
N VAL A 386 4.54 10.66 -15.25
CA VAL A 386 4.93 11.14 -13.92
C VAL A 386 3.85 12.07 -13.42
N VAL A 387 3.36 11.79 -12.21
CA VAL A 387 2.45 12.67 -11.48
C VAL A 387 3.23 13.26 -10.31
N ASP A 388 3.26 14.58 -10.23
CA ASP A 388 3.79 15.33 -9.10
C ASP A 388 2.66 16.14 -8.47
N VAL A 389 2.48 16.03 -7.16
CA VAL A 389 1.45 16.77 -6.41
C VAL A 389 2.13 17.57 -5.33
N ARG A 390 1.85 18.87 -5.28
CA ARG A 390 2.43 19.80 -4.32
C ARG A 390 1.32 20.51 -3.58
N ALA A 391 1.38 20.48 -2.26
CA ALA A 391 0.58 21.35 -1.42
C ALA A 391 1.28 22.70 -1.26
N ASP A 392 0.50 23.77 -1.12
CA ASP A 392 1.00 25.09 -0.76
C ASP A 392 1.36 25.21 0.74
N ASP A 393 0.84 24.31 1.57
CA ASP A 393 1.17 24.16 2.99
C ASP A 393 1.71 22.76 3.32
N ASP A 394 2.79 22.69 4.10
CA ASP A 394 3.39 21.44 4.60
C ASP A 394 2.90 21.04 6.00
N LEU A 395 2.06 21.88 6.62
CA LEU A 395 1.47 21.70 7.95
C LEU A 395 -0.05 21.86 7.90
N VAL A 396 -0.73 20.83 7.43
CA VAL A 396 -2.20 20.82 7.33
C VAL A 396 -2.84 20.32 8.63
N VAL A 397 -3.95 20.94 9.06
CA VAL A 397 -4.81 20.42 10.12
C VAL A 397 -6.10 19.83 9.55
N ALA A 398 -6.73 18.91 10.29
CA ALA A 398 -8.01 18.36 9.88
C ALA A 398 -9.07 19.47 9.75
N GLY A 399 -9.75 19.53 8.60
CA GLY A 399 -10.73 20.57 8.28
C GLY A 399 -10.16 21.82 7.58
N GLU A 400 -8.86 21.83 7.25
CA GLU A 400 -8.23 22.93 6.54
C GLU A 400 -8.28 22.72 5.02
N ASP A 401 -8.64 23.78 4.29
CA ASP A 401 -8.56 23.80 2.84
C ASP A 401 -7.09 23.87 2.39
N VAL A 402 -6.68 22.93 1.54
CA VAL A 402 -5.30 22.86 1.03
C VAL A 402 -5.32 23.09 -0.48
N ASN A 403 -4.45 23.98 -0.98
CA ASN A 403 -4.31 24.13 -2.43
C ASN A 403 -3.28 23.15 -2.95
N LEU A 404 -3.70 22.33 -3.91
CA LEU A 404 -2.83 21.40 -4.61
C LEU A 404 -2.51 21.90 -6.01
N GLU A 405 -1.22 21.94 -6.32
CA GLU A 405 -0.72 21.96 -7.68
C GLU A 405 -0.42 20.53 -8.13
N VAL A 406 -1.04 20.11 -9.23
CA VAL A 406 -0.88 18.78 -9.81
C VAL A 406 -0.20 18.94 -11.16
N GLN A 407 0.99 18.38 -11.31
CA GLN A 407 1.68 18.29 -12.59
C GLN A 407 1.61 16.86 -13.11
N VAL A 408 1.19 16.70 -14.36
CA VAL A 408 1.27 15.41 -15.06
C VAL A 408 2.20 15.57 -16.24
N TRP A 409 3.34 14.89 -16.19
CA TRP A 409 4.33 14.86 -17.25
C TRP A 409 4.20 13.56 -18.04
N ASN A 410 3.96 13.69 -19.34
CA ASN A 410 4.08 12.59 -20.28
C ASN A 410 5.55 12.44 -20.71
N GLY A 411 6.34 11.68 -19.95
CA GLY A 411 7.71 11.33 -20.33
C GLY A 411 7.80 10.22 -21.37
N GLY A 412 6.67 9.60 -21.73
CA GLY A 412 6.60 8.42 -22.58
C GLY A 412 6.45 8.68 -24.07
N PRO A 413 6.47 7.60 -24.87
CA PRO A 413 6.31 7.67 -26.32
C PRO A 413 4.85 7.78 -26.77
N PHE A 414 3.89 7.67 -25.85
CA PHE A 414 2.47 7.62 -26.16
C PHE A 414 1.85 9.01 -26.20
N ARG A 415 0.81 9.18 -27.01
CA ARG A 415 -0.15 10.27 -26.84
C ARG A 415 -1.11 9.88 -25.72
N ILE A 416 -1.33 10.76 -24.75
CA ILE A 416 -2.28 10.54 -23.67
C ILE A 416 -3.45 11.47 -23.89
N ASP A 417 -4.60 10.89 -24.22
CA ASP A 417 -5.87 11.60 -24.30
C ASP A 417 -6.65 11.40 -23.01
N GLY A 418 -7.56 12.34 -22.71
CA GLY A 418 -8.46 12.13 -21.58
C GLY A 418 -7.85 12.41 -20.21
N VAL A 419 -6.82 13.27 -20.08
CA VAL A 419 -6.26 13.55 -18.75
C VAL A 419 -7.27 14.37 -17.95
N VAL A 420 -7.69 13.80 -16.84
CA VAL A 420 -8.64 14.39 -15.91
C VAL A 420 -8.03 14.36 -14.52
N VAL A 421 -8.10 15.49 -13.82
CA VAL A 421 -7.73 15.64 -12.42
C VAL A 421 -9.01 15.93 -11.66
N ARG A 422 -9.41 15.05 -10.75
CA ARG A 422 -10.62 15.24 -9.92
C ARG A 422 -10.27 15.20 -8.45
N SER A 423 -10.86 16.13 -7.71
CA SER A 423 -11.04 16.05 -6.27
C SER A 423 -12.22 15.11 -5.98
N VAL A 424 -12.02 14.10 -5.16
CA VAL A 424 -13.00 13.05 -4.86
C VAL A 424 -13.18 12.94 -3.35
N GLY A 425 -14.26 13.52 -2.81
CA GLY A 425 -14.60 13.40 -1.38
C GLY A 425 -14.79 11.94 -0.92
N GLY A 426 -14.40 11.61 0.32
CA GLY A 426 -14.61 10.30 0.98
C GLY A 426 -13.55 9.95 2.04
N GLU A 427 -13.82 8.91 2.85
CA GLU A 427 -12.80 8.27 3.71
C GLU A 427 -11.80 7.43 2.86
N PRO A 428 -10.55 7.20 3.31
CA PRO A 428 -9.47 6.57 2.52
C PRO A 428 -9.67 5.09 2.16
N ASP A 429 -10.74 4.45 2.62
CA ASP A 429 -11.05 3.06 2.30
C ASP A 429 -12.26 3.01 1.35
N VAL A 430 -12.09 2.19 0.31
CA VAL A 430 -13.05 1.79 -0.74
C VAL A 430 -12.75 2.40 -2.11
N ALA A 431 -12.61 1.48 -3.06
CA ALA A 431 -12.52 1.68 -4.49
C ALA A 431 -13.31 2.89 -4.99
N LEU A 432 -12.68 3.74 -5.79
CA LEU A 432 -13.36 4.82 -6.50
C LEU A 432 -14.47 4.22 -7.40
N PRO A 433 -15.75 4.53 -7.17
CA PRO A 433 -16.85 4.08 -8.02
C PRO A 433 -16.71 4.54 -9.47
N ALA A 434 -17.20 3.75 -10.42
CA ALA A 434 -17.26 4.14 -11.84
C ALA A 434 -18.14 5.40 -12.06
N GLU A 435 -19.07 5.66 -11.14
CA GLU A 435 -20.01 6.80 -11.13
C GLU A 435 -19.30 8.16 -11.01
N LEU A 436 -18.08 8.21 -10.49
CA LEU A 436 -17.24 9.42 -10.45
C LEU A 436 -16.63 9.80 -11.79
N LEU A 437 -16.90 9.06 -12.87
CA LEU A 437 -16.52 9.41 -14.24
C LEU A 437 -17.61 10.20 -14.98
N GLU A 438 -18.87 10.20 -14.50
CA GLU A 438 -20.03 10.67 -15.27
C GLU A 438 -20.45 12.14 -15.07
N GLN A 439 -19.87 12.88 -14.11
CA GLN A 439 -20.15 14.32 -13.96
C GLN A 439 -19.21 15.21 -14.80
N GLU A 440 -19.77 16.32 -15.32
CA GLU A 440 -19.17 17.24 -16.30
C GLU A 440 -17.74 17.64 -15.93
N ALA A 441 -16.77 17.21 -16.74
CA ALA A 441 -15.35 17.48 -16.53
C ALA A 441 -14.94 18.83 -17.15
N GLU A 442 -14.20 19.63 -16.38
CA GLU A 442 -13.22 20.63 -16.84
C GLU A 442 -12.28 20.03 -17.92
N PRO A 443 -11.64 20.83 -18.79
CA PRO A 443 -11.23 20.40 -20.12
C PRO A 443 -10.26 19.22 -20.08
N VAL A 444 -10.69 18.14 -20.73
CA VAL A 444 -9.86 16.99 -21.08
C VAL A 444 -8.61 17.48 -21.80
N ALA A 445 -7.45 17.35 -21.15
CA ALA A 445 -6.19 17.70 -21.76
C ALA A 445 -5.62 16.50 -22.53
N THR A 446 -5.16 16.75 -23.76
CA THR A 446 -4.27 15.83 -24.47
C THR A 446 -2.83 16.17 -24.12
N LEU A 447 -2.07 15.21 -23.60
CA LEU A 447 -0.63 15.31 -23.42
C LEU A 447 0.10 14.54 -24.52
N LEU A 448 0.78 15.27 -25.41
CA LEU A 448 1.73 14.68 -26.35
C LEU A 448 3.01 14.24 -25.61
N PRO A 449 3.85 13.38 -26.21
CA PRO A 449 5.16 13.07 -25.66
C PRO A 449 5.93 14.34 -25.25
N SER A 450 6.55 14.29 -24.06
CA SER A 450 7.26 15.39 -23.39
C SER A 450 6.42 16.57 -22.90
N HIS A 451 5.10 16.57 -23.08
CA HIS A 451 4.25 17.65 -22.56
C HIS A 451 3.99 17.49 -21.05
N ILE A 452 3.83 18.65 -20.38
CA ILE A 452 3.42 18.75 -18.98
C ILE A 452 2.05 19.44 -18.96
N GLY A 453 1.07 18.79 -18.34
CA GLY A 453 -0.18 19.43 -17.92
C GLY A 453 -0.06 19.88 -16.47
N ILE A 454 -0.68 21.01 -16.14
CA ILE A 454 -0.72 21.54 -14.77
C ILE A 454 -2.17 21.87 -14.44
N TRP A 455 -2.61 21.39 -13.29
CA TRP A 455 -3.92 21.66 -12.73
C TRP A 455 -3.75 22.21 -11.32
N PHE A 456 -4.70 23.05 -10.92
CA PHE A 456 -4.81 23.54 -9.56
C PHE A 456 -6.15 23.07 -9.01
N SER A 457 -6.13 22.48 -7.82
CA SER A 457 -7.34 22.06 -7.12
C SER A 457 -7.27 22.55 -5.69
N ALA A 458 -8.35 23.17 -5.21
CA ALA A 458 -8.59 23.21 -3.78
C ALA A 458 -9.10 21.82 -3.37
N VAL A 459 -8.50 21.23 -2.35
CA VAL A 459 -9.06 20.05 -1.69
C VAL A 459 -9.84 20.58 -0.50
N GLU A 460 -11.15 20.67 -0.68
CA GLU A 460 -12.11 20.87 0.40
C GLU A 460 -12.33 19.50 1.09
N ASP A 461 -12.61 19.51 2.39
CA ASP A 461 -12.84 18.36 3.29
C ASP A 461 -12.95 16.95 2.65
N ASP A 462 -12.10 16.03 3.13
CA ASP A 462 -12.11 14.60 2.82
C ASP A 462 -11.87 14.24 1.33
N ALA A 463 -11.18 15.06 0.54
CA ALA A 463 -10.97 14.74 -0.88
C ALA A 463 -9.63 14.05 -1.26
N TYR A 464 -9.72 13.10 -2.21
CA TYR A 464 -8.59 12.43 -2.87
C TYR A 464 -8.46 12.84 -4.32
N LEU A 465 -7.24 12.79 -4.85
CA LEU A 465 -6.96 13.09 -6.24
C LEU A 465 -6.97 11.83 -7.12
N VAL A 466 -7.76 11.83 -8.18
CA VAL A 466 -7.77 10.75 -9.18
C VAL A 466 -7.26 11.25 -10.51
N ILE A 467 -6.28 10.50 -11.05
CA ILE A 467 -5.73 10.70 -12.39
C ILE A 467 -5.90 9.40 -13.16
N ALA A 468 -6.74 9.44 -14.19
CA ALA A 468 -7.00 8.28 -15.04
C ALA A 468 -6.99 8.70 -16.52
N PRO A 469 -6.32 7.95 -17.41
CA PRO A 469 -6.59 8.05 -18.84
C PRO A 469 -7.97 7.43 -19.13
N THR A 470 -8.78 8.07 -19.98
CA THR A 470 -10.11 7.54 -20.33
C THR A 470 -10.00 6.19 -21.09
N PRO A 471 -10.86 5.19 -20.80
CA PRO A 471 -10.77 3.84 -21.37
C PRO A 471 -10.75 3.76 -22.91
N GLU A 472 -11.38 4.71 -23.59
CA GLU A 472 -11.44 4.76 -25.07
C GLU A 472 -10.10 5.17 -25.70
N ALA A 473 -9.26 5.94 -25.00
CA ALA A 473 -8.00 6.45 -25.52
C ALA A 473 -6.90 5.38 -25.64
N ALA A 474 -6.91 4.36 -24.77
CA ALA A 474 -5.89 3.31 -24.79
C ALA A 474 -6.09 2.28 -25.91
N ALA A 475 -7.23 2.30 -26.61
CA ALA A 475 -7.61 1.27 -27.58
C ALA A 475 -7.52 1.69 -29.05
N THR A 476 -7.45 3.00 -29.38
CA THR A 476 -7.58 3.44 -30.78
C THR A 476 -6.40 4.21 -31.38
N SER A 477 -5.25 4.30 -30.70
CA SER A 477 -4.03 4.81 -31.34
C SER A 477 -2.77 4.07 -30.88
N ILE A 478 -2.70 2.78 -31.19
CA ILE A 478 -1.41 2.09 -31.39
C ILE A 478 -1.19 2.00 -32.90
N GLU A 479 -1.07 3.15 -33.55
CA GLU A 479 -0.44 3.25 -34.87
C GLU A 479 0.78 4.16 -34.72
N SER A 480 1.95 3.59 -35.00
CA SER A 480 3.17 4.37 -35.18
C SER A 480 2.90 5.50 -36.16
N TYR A 481 3.14 6.74 -35.73
CA TYR A 481 2.97 7.97 -36.49
C TYR A 481 3.42 7.81 -37.97
N ARG A 482 2.46 7.79 -38.90
CA ARG A 482 2.66 8.07 -40.33
C ARG A 482 1.62 9.11 -40.76
N GLU A 483 2.10 10.12 -41.46
CA GLU A 483 1.39 11.31 -41.96
C GLU A 483 0.34 11.00 -43.10
N PRO A 484 -0.50 11.97 -43.55
CA PRO A 484 -1.96 11.90 -43.44
C PRO A 484 -2.72 11.48 -44.70
N GLY A 485 -3.90 10.86 -44.52
CA GLY A 485 -4.88 10.59 -45.57
C GLY A 485 -6.30 10.30 -45.05
N VAL A 486 -7.20 11.27 -45.22
CA VAL A 486 -8.68 11.31 -45.28
C VAL A 486 -9.54 10.04 -44.97
N VAL A 487 -10.35 10.17 -43.90
CA VAL A 487 -11.81 9.92 -43.64
C VAL A 487 -12.55 8.66 -44.17
N VAL A 488 -13.35 8.05 -43.27
CA VAL A 488 -14.81 7.66 -43.29
C VAL A 488 -14.97 6.54 -42.25
N GLY A 489 -15.90 6.44 -41.29
CA GLY A 489 -17.20 7.04 -41.03
C GLY A 489 -18.10 5.92 -40.48
N ASP A 490 -18.65 6.07 -39.28
CA ASP A 490 -20.04 5.73 -38.90
C ASP A 490 -20.21 5.59 -37.38
N ARG A 491 -21.21 6.33 -36.87
CA ARG A 491 -21.74 6.28 -35.51
C ARG A 491 -22.58 5.02 -35.31
N LEU A 492 -22.44 4.35 -34.17
CA LEU A 492 -23.51 3.57 -33.52
C LEU A 492 -23.34 3.60 -31.99
N PRO A 493 -24.40 3.32 -31.21
CA PRO A 493 -24.88 4.17 -30.13
C PRO A 493 -24.32 3.81 -28.75
N GLU A 494 -24.51 4.77 -27.83
CA GLU A 494 -24.14 4.81 -26.41
C GLU A 494 -24.19 3.46 -25.68
N PRO A 495 -23.17 3.12 -24.87
CA PRO A 495 -23.32 2.09 -23.87
C PRO A 495 -23.94 2.67 -22.60
N LEU A 496 -25.04 2.04 -22.23
CA LEU A 496 -25.68 2.05 -20.94
C LEU A 496 -24.67 1.81 -19.81
N THR A 497 -24.85 2.62 -18.77
CA THR A 497 -24.18 2.63 -17.48
C THR A 497 -24.48 1.37 -16.67
N ALA A 498 -23.49 0.95 -15.88
CA ALA A 498 -23.69 0.24 -14.61
C ALA A 498 -22.44 0.49 -13.71
N VAL A 499 -22.59 0.21 -12.40
CA VAL A 499 -21.90 0.36 -11.07
C VAL A 499 -20.38 0.21 -10.88
#